data_AF-A0A813LPT2-F1
#
_entry.id   AF-A0A813LPT2-F1
#
_cell.length_a   1.000
_cell.length_b   1.000
_cell.length_c   1.000
_cell.angle_alpha   90.00
_cell.angle_beta   90.00
_cell.angle_gamma   90.00
#
_symmetry.space_group_name_H-M   'P 1'
#
loop_
_entity.id
_entity.type
_entity.pdbx_description
1 polymer ?
#
loop_
_entity_poly.entity_id
_entity_poly.type
_entity_poly.pdbx_seq_one_letter_code
_entity_poly.pdbx_strand_id
1 'polypeptide(L)'
;MASKTFPMSSEIHPPNNLLDEPFAAVVAANADYEVQRASLQELVGSGASPEVLSQAHARLKVLKARHAELVRASKAVAPKTCGRGWASYPPRMDVPRDLTDPRFVQSFAIADHDEARAFMSEYGFVVFRDAISDEECVRSRDEIWSYLENRVAGFSREDPTTWRLLSDTDTGRYYDAYGLPPDNAIFSPQILQNRQHPNVVEAFQTLLGDDDILMSHDRWCLYRHTQTGAGKATRMNLHLDLHPWRYLHGHTRIEELRYQEGHDRDWPLEIPRATAMDGPHVQGVLNLVDNFLEDGGTQLVPGFHGVFCNWQKDLGDEADWVFQPGQETNWLQPGDGGSSFKFHEKDPIYALAHRVPMKQGSLLVWDQRLVHGSCPNASSRVRMAQFLRAFRRAPLSSERLTARALAVHRKVEAAGLCGQVSALGARVFGWEHLPPEMQRQGPDHEGQGST
;
A
#
# COMPACT_ATOMS: atom_id res chain seq x y z
N MET A 1 -31.17 -30.19 -22.92
CA MET A 1 -29.87 -30.50 -23.56
C MET A 1 -29.26 -29.16 -23.96
N ALA A 2 -28.10 -28.70 -23.50
CA ALA A 2 -27.08 -29.26 -22.64
C ALA A 2 -26.64 -28.17 -21.64
N SER A 3 -26.60 -28.58 -20.38
CA SER A 3 -25.94 -27.91 -19.26
C SER A 3 -24.45 -27.74 -19.60
N LYS A 4 -23.90 -26.53 -19.42
CA LYS A 4 -22.46 -26.33 -19.27
C LYS A 4 -22.19 -25.99 -17.81
N THR A 5 -22.01 -27.04 -17.03
CA THR A 5 -21.41 -27.04 -15.71
C THR A 5 -20.00 -26.45 -15.78
N PHE A 6 -19.76 -25.38 -15.02
CA PHE A 6 -18.42 -24.96 -14.65
C PHE A 6 -17.85 -25.98 -13.66
N PRO A 7 -16.58 -26.38 -13.77
CA PRO A 7 -15.99 -27.29 -12.79
C PRO A 7 -15.85 -26.55 -11.45
N MET A 8 -16.66 -26.97 -10.47
CA MET A 8 -16.37 -26.80 -9.05
C MET A 8 -15.27 -27.80 -8.64
N SER A 9 -14.57 -27.45 -7.57
CA SER A 9 -13.47 -28.16 -6.91
C SER A 9 -12.06 -27.95 -7.47
N SER A 10 -11.41 -26.89 -6.98
CA SER A 10 -10.12 -27.09 -6.33
C SER A 10 -10.32 -26.72 -4.86
N GLU A 11 -9.96 -27.63 -3.97
CA GLU A 11 -9.82 -27.33 -2.55
C GLU A 11 -8.88 -26.14 -2.42
N ILE A 12 -9.40 -25.01 -1.92
CA ILE A 12 -8.57 -23.87 -1.57
C ILE A 12 -7.87 -24.27 -0.28
N HIS A 13 -6.74 -24.97 -0.42
CA HIS A 13 -5.77 -24.98 0.66
C HIS A 13 -5.39 -23.52 0.93
N PRO A 14 -5.38 -23.06 2.20
CA PRO A 14 -4.76 -21.78 2.51
C PRO A 14 -3.34 -21.84 1.92
N PRO A 15 -2.84 -20.79 1.23
CA PRO A 15 -1.44 -20.80 0.83
C PRO A 15 -0.66 -20.97 2.13
N ASN A 16 0.01 -22.11 2.26
CA ASN A 16 1.01 -22.32 3.28
C ASN A 16 1.89 -21.08 3.23
N ASN A 17 1.82 -20.24 4.26
CA ASN A 17 2.77 -19.14 4.47
C ASN A 17 4.13 -19.68 4.95
N LEU A 18 4.45 -20.88 4.50
CA LEU A 18 5.73 -21.53 4.59
C LEU A 18 6.10 -21.74 3.13
N LEU A 19 7.02 -20.93 2.65
CA LEU A 19 7.91 -21.41 1.61
C LEU A 19 8.34 -22.80 2.00
N ASP A 20 8.28 -23.76 1.08
CA ASP A 20 9.07 -24.96 1.23
C ASP A 20 10.48 -24.49 1.66
N GLU A 21 10.96 -24.92 2.82
CA GLU A 21 12.27 -24.57 3.41
C GLU A 21 13.40 -24.43 2.34
N PRO A 22 13.48 -25.31 1.32
CA PRO A 22 14.42 -25.17 0.20
C PRO A 22 14.39 -23.83 -0.54
N PHE A 23 13.22 -23.22 -0.72
CA PHE A 23 13.06 -21.96 -1.44
C PHE A 23 13.52 -20.78 -0.59
N ALA A 24 13.20 -20.76 0.70
CA ALA A 24 13.69 -19.73 1.62
C ALA A 24 15.24 -19.68 1.64
N ALA A 25 15.88 -20.84 1.62
CA ALA A 25 17.34 -20.95 1.56
C ALA A 25 17.95 -20.39 0.26
N VAL A 26 17.27 -20.57 -0.89
CA VAL A 26 17.71 -19.99 -2.17
C VAL A 26 17.72 -18.48 -2.10
N VAL A 27 16.63 -17.88 -1.60
CA VAL A 27 16.50 -16.44 -1.53
C VAL A 27 17.53 -15.83 -0.57
N ALA A 28 17.73 -16.45 0.59
CA ALA A 28 18.77 -16.04 1.54
C ALA A 28 20.20 -16.16 0.96
N ALA A 29 20.49 -17.19 0.17
CA ALA A 29 21.81 -17.31 -0.44
C ALA A 29 22.03 -16.30 -1.58
N ASN A 30 20.97 -15.93 -2.31
CA ASN A 30 21.03 -14.85 -3.30
C ASN A 30 21.26 -13.49 -2.64
N ALA A 31 20.58 -13.24 -1.50
CA ALA A 31 20.77 -12.06 -0.66
C ALA A 31 22.24 -11.85 -0.29
N ASP A 32 22.87 -12.88 0.29
CA ASP A 32 24.28 -12.86 0.68
C ASP A 32 25.18 -12.50 -0.51
N TYR A 33 24.92 -13.11 -1.68
CA TYR A 33 25.68 -12.87 -2.91
C TYR A 33 25.58 -11.41 -3.37
N GLU A 34 24.38 -10.82 -3.36
CA GLU A 34 24.15 -9.44 -3.81
C GLU A 34 24.79 -8.41 -2.87
N VAL A 35 24.69 -8.61 -1.55
CA VAL A 35 25.38 -7.76 -0.55
C VAL A 35 26.89 -7.74 -0.80
N GLN A 36 27.49 -8.91 -1.01
CA GLN A 36 28.93 -8.99 -1.32
C GLN A 36 29.27 -8.33 -2.66
N ARG A 37 28.39 -8.40 -3.66
CA ARG A 37 28.59 -7.77 -4.96
C ARG A 37 28.59 -6.25 -4.86
N ALA A 38 27.66 -5.69 -4.10
CA ALA A 38 27.59 -4.24 -3.85
C ALA A 38 28.84 -3.75 -3.09
N SER A 39 29.24 -4.46 -2.03
CA SER A 39 30.48 -4.15 -1.30
C SER A 39 31.72 -4.18 -2.19
N LEU A 40 31.82 -5.14 -3.11
CA LEU A 40 32.92 -5.18 -4.08
C LEU A 40 32.91 -3.96 -5.02
N GLN A 41 31.74 -3.51 -5.49
CA GLN A 41 31.64 -2.32 -6.33
C GLN A 41 32.12 -1.06 -5.60
N GLU A 42 31.81 -0.93 -4.32
CA GLU A 42 32.27 0.18 -3.47
C GLU A 42 33.79 0.14 -3.24
N LEU A 43 34.35 -1.04 -2.98
CA LEU A 43 35.81 -1.22 -2.85
C LEU A 43 36.56 -0.86 -4.13
N VAL A 44 36.00 -1.20 -5.30
CA VAL A 44 36.56 -0.79 -6.59
C VAL A 44 36.48 0.73 -6.75
N GLY A 45 35.34 1.33 -6.43
CA GLY A 45 35.13 2.78 -6.53
C GLY A 45 36.02 3.60 -5.59
N SER A 46 36.36 3.06 -4.43
CA SER A 46 37.23 3.70 -3.42
C SER A 46 38.74 3.46 -3.65
N GLY A 47 39.12 2.69 -4.67
CA GLY A 47 40.53 2.40 -4.97
C GLY A 47 41.20 1.48 -3.95
N ALA A 48 40.46 0.52 -3.39
CA ALA A 48 40.99 -0.45 -2.44
C ALA A 48 42.19 -1.25 -2.98
N SER A 49 43.05 -1.76 -2.09
CA SER A 49 44.26 -2.47 -2.49
C SER A 49 43.95 -3.76 -3.29
N PRO A 50 44.87 -4.21 -4.16
CA PRO A 50 44.69 -5.45 -4.92
C PRO A 50 44.40 -6.67 -4.03
N GLU A 51 44.98 -6.76 -2.83
CA GLU A 51 44.70 -7.85 -1.89
C GLU A 51 43.26 -7.81 -1.37
N VAL A 52 42.74 -6.63 -1.00
CA VAL A 52 41.37 -6.45 -0.53
C VAL A 52 40.38 -6.79 -1.64
N LEU A 53 40.63 -6.32 -2.87
CA LEU A 53 39.80 -6.64 -4.03
C LEU A 53 39.82 -8.14 -4.34
N SER A 54 40.98 -8.79 -4.25
CA SER A 54 41.11 -10.23 -4.48
C SER A 54 40.29 -11.04 -3.46
N GLN A 55 40.36 -10.68 -2.18
CA GLN A 55 39.56 -11.33 -1.12
C GLN A 55 38.06 -11.14 -1.33
N ALA A 56 37.63 -9.93 -1.70
CA ALA A 56 36.23 -9.62 -1.98
C ALA A 56 35.70 -10.41 -3.20
N HIS A 57 36.48 -10.55 -4.27
CA HIS A 57 36.14 -11.40 -5.41
C HIS A 57 36.06 -12.88 -5.05
N ALA A 58 37.00 -13.38 -4.23
CA ALA A 58 36.99 -14.78 -3.77
C ALA A 58 35.72 -15.09 -2.97
N ARG A 59 35.33 -14.20 -2.04
CA ARG A 59 34.10 -14.33 -1.26
C ARG A 59 32.86 -14.30 -2.16
N LEU A 60 32.81 -13.39 -3.13
CA LEU A 60 31.71 -13.31 -4.10
C LEU A 60 31.55 -14.61 -4.88
N LYS A 61 32.66 -15.24 -5.30
CA LYS A 61 32.66 -16.52 -6.01
C LYS A 61 32.10 -17.67 -5.15
N VAL A 62 32.43 -17.71 -3.86
CA VAL A 62 31.90 -18.70 -2.90
C VAL A 62 30.39 -18.55 -2.75
N LEU A 63 29.92 -17.31 -2.54
CA LEU A 63 28.48 -17.04 -2.38
C LEU A 63 27.70 -17.37 -3.65
N LYS A 64 28.26 -17.07 -4.83
CA LYS A 64 27.67 -17.45 -6.12
C LYS A 64 27.52 -18.96 -6.26
N ALA A 65 28.53 -19.73 -5.85
CA ALA A 65 28.50 -21.19 -5.90
C ALA A 65 27.46 -21.79 -4.94
N ARG A 66 27.41 -21.28 -3.70
CA ARG A 66 26.40 -21.68 -2.69
C ARG A 66 24.97 -21.41 -3.17
N HIS A 67 24.72 -20.21 -3.71
CA HIS A 67 23.42 -19.88 -4.30
C HIS A 67 23.06 -20.83 -5.44
N ALA A 68 23.99 -21.07 -6.39
CA ALA A 68 23.75 -21.99 -7.51
C ALA A 68 23.52 -23.45 -7.07
N GLU A 69 24.09 -23.89 -5.96
CA GLU A 69 23.82 -25.20 -5.36
C GLU A 69 22.41 -25.29 -4.78
N LEU A 70 21.99 -24.28 -4.01
CA LEU A 70 20.65 -24.22 -3.43
C LEU A 70 19.56 -24.09 -4.49
N VAL A 71 19.80 -23.33 -5.56
CA VAL A 71 18.90 -23.25 -6.72
C VAL A 71 18.71 -24.64 -7.37
N ARG A 72 19.80 -25.39 -7.56
CA ARG A 72 19.73 -26.76 -8.11
C ARG A 72 19.00 -27.71 -7.16
N ALA A 73 19.24 -27.61 -5.86
CA ALA A 73 18.62 -28.47 -4.85
C ALA A 73 17.11 -28.20 -4.68
N SER A 74 16.71 -26.93 -4.73
CA SER A 74 15.31 -26.51 -4.62
C SER A 74 14.49 -26.71 -5.90
N LYS A 75 15.14 -26.95 -7.04
CA LYS A 75 14.53 -26.86 -8.38
C LYS A 75 13.92 -25.48 -8.65
N ALA A 76 14.34 -24.44 -7.92
CA ALA A 76 13.87 -23.08 -8.14
C ALA A 76 14.31 -22.61 -9.53
N VAL A 77 13.37 -22.06 -10.29
CA VAL A 77 13.65 -21.46 -11.60
C VAL A 77 13.80 -19.97 -11.40
N ALA A 78 14.80 -19.36 -12.05
CA ALA A 78 14.92 -17.90 -12.04
C ALA A 78 13.64 -17.28 -12.60
N PRO A 79 13.14 -16.19 -12.00
CA PRO A 79 11.99 -15.48 -12.53
C PRO A 79 12.24 -15.12 -14.00
N LYS A 80 11.39 -15.63 -14.89
CA LYS A 80 11.43 -15.28 -16.32
C LYS A 80 11.20 -13.79 -16.57
N THR A 81 10.76 -13.09 -15.53
CA THR A 81 10.34 -11.69 -15.51
C THR A 81 11.50 -10.71 -15.33
N CYS A 82 12.71 -11.15 -14.99
CA CYS A 82 13.85 -10.23 -14.83
C CYS A 82 15.10 -10.78 -15.50
N GLY A 83 15.83 -9.94 -16.25
CA GLY A 83 17.05 -10.33 -16.98
C GLY A 83 18.18 -10.86 -16.09
N ARG A 84 18.22 -10.44 -14.81
CA ARG A 84 19.17 -10.96 -13.80
C ARG A 84 18.55 -11.96 -12.82
N GLY A 85 17.30 -12.38 -13.06
CA GLY A 85 16.58 -13.34 -12.23
C GLY A 85 16.47 -12.89 -10.78
N TRP A 86 16.90 -13.76 -9.86
CA TRP A 86 16.84 -13.54 -8.42
C TRP A 86 17.59 -12.30 -7.93
N ALA A 87 18.69 -11.93 -8.60
CA ALA A 87 19.50 -10.76 -8.27
C ALA A 87 18.75 -9.42 -8.43
N SER A 88 17.59 -9.42 -9.09
CA SER A 88 16.75 -8.23 -9.25
C SER A 88 15.80 -7.99 -8.06
N TYR A 89 15.72 -8.92 -7.10
CA TYR A 89 14.84 -8.84 -5.93
C TYR A 89 15.63 -8.54 -4.65
N PRO A 90 14.99 -7.92 -3.62
CA PRO A 90 15.66 -7.67 -2.36
C PRO A 90 16.00 -8.98 -1.64
N PRO A 91 16.96 -8.95 -0.70
CA PRO A 91 17.17 -10.07 0.19
C PRO A 91 15.92 -10.36 1.02
N ARG A 92 15.77 -11.59 1.51
CA ARG A 92 14.77 -11.86 2.55
C ARG A 92 15.16 -11.06 3.80
N MET A 93 14.21 -10.28 4.31
CA MET A 93 14.39 -9.48 5.51
C MET A 93 13.47 -10.01 6.60
N ASP A 94 14.03 -10.16 7.80
CA ASP A 94 13.26 -10.48 9.00
C ASP A 94 12.77 -9.18 9.63
N VAL A 95 11.48 -8.90 9.48
CA VAL A 95 10.86 -7.72 10.07
C VAL A 95 10.77 -7.91 11.59
N PRO A 96 11.30 -6.98 12.40
CA PRO A 96 11.18 -7.03 13.85
C PRO A 96 9.72 -7.04 14.32
N ARG A 97 9.47 -7.75 15.42
CA ARG A 97 8.15 -7.82 16.07
C ARG A 97 8.08 -6.84 17.24
N ASP A 98 6.87 -6.46 17.61
CA ASP A 98 6.62 -5.65 18.80
C ASP A 98 7.14 -6.37 20.05
N LEU A 99 7.89 -5.66 20.89
CA LEU A 99 8.54 -6.22 22.07
C LEU A 99 7.55 -6.63 23.16
N THR A 100 6.38 -5.98 23.22
CA THR A 100 5.35 -6.22 24.23
C THR A 100 4.36 -7.29 23.78
N ASP A 101 4.06 -7.32 22.48
CA ASP A 101 3.14 -8.29 21.90
C ASP A 101 3.67 -8.80 20.56
N PRO A 102 4.40 -9.93 20.55
CA PRO A 102 5.08 -10.44 19.35
C PRO A 102 4.11 -10.92 18.26
N ARG A 103 2.78 -10.86 18.49
CA ARG A 103 1.80 -11.08 17.43
C ARG A 103 1.79 -9.94 16.41
N PHE A 104 2.29 -8.76 16.77
CA PHE A 104 2.35 -7.57 15.92
C PHE A 104 3.76 -7.26 15.44
N VAL A 105 3.85 -6.53 14.32
CA VAL A 105 5.11 -5.95 13.82
C VAL A 105 5.57 -4.83 14.76
N GLN A 106 6.88 -4.60 14.85
CA GLN A 106 7.44 -3.48 15.59
C GLN A 106 6.76 -2.17 15.18
N SER A 107 6.37 -1.40 16.19
CA SER A 107 5.73 -0.11 16.02
C SER A 107 6.54 1.01 16.68
N PHE A 108 6.25 2.25 16.30
CA PHE A 108 6.91 3.47 16.77
C PHE A 108 5.87 4.45 17.31
N ALA A 109 6.21 5.22 18.35
CA ALA A 109 5.38 6.34 18.72
C ALA A 109 5.51 7.41 17.65
N ILE A 110 4.52 8.30 17.56
CA ILE A 110 4.52 9.40 16.60
C ILE A 110 5.76 10.28 16.76
N ALA A 111 6.27 10.45 17.98
CA ALA A 111 7.45 11.24 18.29
C ALA A 111 8.80 10.54 18.00
N ASP A 112 8.83 9.24 17.70
CA ASP A 112 10.05 8.45 17.47
C ASP A 112 10.57 8.66 16.02
N HIS A 113 10.78 9.93 15.63
CA HIS A 113 10.99 10.31 14.23
C HIS A 113 12.24 9.70 13.60
N ASP A 114 13.36 9.67 14.33
CA ASP A 114 14.65 9.21 13.81
C ASP A 114 14.65 7.69 13.63
N GLU A 115 14.14 6.96 14.62
CA GLU A 115 13.98 5.51 14.57
C GLU A 115 12.99 5.10 13.48
N ALA A 116 11.87 5.81 13.35
CA ALA A 116 10.91 5.59 12.27
C ALA A 116 11.54 5.81 10.89
N ARG A 117 12.32 6.90 10.70
CA ARG A 117 13.03 7.16 9.44
C ARG A 117 14.10 6.11 9.14
N ALA A 118 14.84 5.65 10.15
CA ALA A 118 15.81 4.57 9.98
C ALA A 118 15.12 3.26 9.56
N PHE A 119 14.01 2.91 10.22
CA PHE A 119 13.22 1.72 9.89
C PHE A 119 12.60 1.81 8.49
N MET A 120 12.09 2.99 8.09
CA MET A 120 11.62 3.27 6.74
C MET A 120 12.74 3.10 5.71
N SER A 121 13.95 3.58 5.99
CA SER A 121 15.09 3.44 5.08
C SER A 121 15.45 1.97 4.85
N GLU A 122 15.44 1.16 5.92
CA GLU A 122 15.78 -0.25 5.89
C GLU A 122 14.67 -1.11 5.25
N TYR A 123 13.43 -1.03 5.76
CA TYR A 123 12.35 -1.93 5.40
C TYR A 123 11.37 -1.35 4.36
N GLY A 124 11.35 -0.03 4.17
CA GLY A 124 10.48 0.66 3.22
C GLY A 124 9.07 0.96 3.73
N PHE A 125 8.79 0.66 4.99
CA PHE A 125 7.53 0.95 5.66
C PHE A 125 7.74 1.19 7.15
N VAL A 126 6.74 1.75 7.83
CA VAL A 126 6.71 1.96 9.30
C VAL A 126 5.29 1.73 9.81
N VAL A 127 5.17 1.19 11.02
CA VAL A 127 3.90 1.20 11.77
C VAL A 127 4.02 2.18 12.92
N PHE A 128 3.17 3.19 12.96
CA PHE A 128 3.01 4.07 14.11
C PHE A 128 1.89 3.56 15.00
N ARG A 129 2.17 3.32 16.29
CA ARG A 129 1.14 2.95 17.29
C ARG A 129 0.39 4.19 17.75
N ASP A 130 -0.83 3.99 18.23
CA ASP A 130 -1.65 5.04 18.87
C ASP A 130 -1.82 6.29 17.98
N ALA A 131 -1.93 6.08 16.67
CA ALA A 131 -2.12 7.16 15.70
C ALA A 131 -3.52 7.79 15.83
N ILE A 132 -4.52 7.00 16.24
CA ILE A 132 -5.83 7.45 16.71
C ILE A 132 -6.23 6.66 17.97
N SER A 133 -7.17 7.17 18.76
CA SER A 133 -7.64 6.52 19.99
C SER A 133 -8.55 5.32 19.71
N ASP A 134 -8.79 4.51 20.75
CA ASP A 134 -9.74 3.39 20.70
C ASP A 134 -11.18 3.87 20.41
N GLU A 135 -11.58 5.01 20.95
CA GLU A 135 -12.89 5.62 20.70
C GLU A 135 -13.01 6.10 19.25
N GLU A 136 -11.95 6.67 18.69
CA GLU A 136 -11.89 7.05 17.28
C GLU A 136 -11.96 5.82 16.36
N CYS A 137 -11.34 4.71 16.76
CA CYS A 137 -11.48 3.43 16.08
C CYS A 137 -12.94 2.94 16.12
N VAL A 138 -13.60 2.97 17.28
CA VAL A 138 -15.01 2.59 17.43
C VAL A 138 -15.89 3.42 16.50
N ARG A 139 -15.77 4.75 16.53
CA ARG A 139 -16.55 5.65 15.65
C ARG A 139 -16.31 5.35 14.16
N SER A 140 -15.06 5.07 13.78
CA SER A 140 -14.72 4.72 12.39
C SER A 140 -15.38 3.40 11.96
N ARG A 141 -15.37 2.38 12.82
CA ARG A 141 -16.04 1.09 12.55
C ARG A 141 -17.55 1.25 12.46
N ASP A 142 -18.13 2.07 13.34
CA ASP A 142 -19.56 2.33 13.33
C ASP A 142 -20.01 3.00 12.04
N GLU A 143 -19.23 3.93 11.49
CA GLU A 143 -19.49 4.53 10.19
C GLU A 143 -19.43 3.50 9.05
N ILE A 144 -18.46 2.58 9.06
CA ILE A 144 -18.35 1.49 8.08
C ILE A 144 -19.59 0.58 8.15
N TRP A 145 -19.96 0.18 9.35
CA TRP A 145 -21.13 -0.67 9.53
C TRP A 145 -22.43 0.04 9.14
N SER A 146 -22.63 1.29 9.55
CA SER A 146 -23.82 2.07 9.20
C SER A 146 -23.90 2.32 7.71
N TYR A 147 -22.77 2.54 7.03
CA TYR A 147 -22.72 2.59 5.56
C TYR A 147 -23.28 1.30 4.95
N LEU A 148 -22.88 0.13 5.46
CA LEU A 148 -23.28 -1.16 4.91
C LEU A 148 -24.76 -1.47 5.20
N GLU A 149 -25.21 -1.28 6.43
CA GLU A 149 -26.60 -1.50 6.86
C GLU A 149 -27.59 -0.60 6.10
N ASN A 150 -27.20 0.63 5.79
CA ASN A 150 -28.04 1.56 5.03
C ASN A 150 -28.12 1.24 3.53
N ARG A 151 -27.14 0.52 2.98
CA ARG A 151 -27.04 0.27 1.52
C ARG A 151 -27.36 -1.17 1.11
N VAL A 152 -27.30 -2.11 2.04
CA VAL A 152 -27.54 -3.53 1.74
C VAL A 152 -28.71 -4.01 2.57
N ALA A 153 -29.86 -4.17 1.91
CA ALA A 153 -31.08 -4.61 2.56
C ALA A 153 -30.88 -5.96 3.28
N GLY A 154 -31.22 -6.01 4.57
CA GLY A 154 -31.09 -7.21 5.40
C GLY A 154 -29.68 -7.49 5.93
N PHE A 155 -28.68 -6.68 5.58
CA PHE A 155 -27.36 -6.75 6.21
C PHE A 155 -27.43 -6.25 7.66
N SER A 156 -26.80 -6.97 8.58
CA SER A 156 -26.72 -6.59 9.99
C SER A 156 -25.30 -6.83 10.52
N ARG A 157 -24.73 -5.82 11.19
CA ARG A 157 -23.42 -5.99 11.85
C ARG A 157 -23.46 -7.04 12.97
N GLU A 158 -24.62 -7.24 13.59
CA GLU A 158 -24.82 -8.16 14.73
C GLU A 158 -25.03 -9.62 14.31
N ASP A 159 -25.32 -9.87 13.02
CA ASP A 159 -25.53 -11.21 12.48
C ASP A 159 -24.57 -11.50 11.32
N PRO A 160 -23.42 -12.17 11.58
CA PRO A 160 -22.47 -12.56 10.55
C PRO A 160 -23.06 -13.42 9.42
N THR A 161 -24.17 -14.13 9.64
CA THR A 161 -24.80 -14.93 8.59
C THR A 161 -25.39 -14.07 7.46
N THR A 162 -25.63 -12.79 7.73
CA THR A 162 -26.10 -11.80 6.75
C THR A 162 -24.97 -11.23 5.90
N TRP A 163 -23.70 -11.35 6.27
CA TRP A 163 -22.61 -10.66 5.57
C TRP A 163 -22.31 -11.22 4.18
N ARG A 164 -22.82 -12.42 3.88
CA ARG A 164 -22.82 -12.99 2.52
C ARG A 164 -23.59 -12.12 1.53
N LEU A 165 -24.57 -11.34 2.01
CA LEU A 165 -25.38 -10.45 1.18
C LEU A 165 -24.55 -9.40 0.44
N LEU A 166 -23.37 -9.02 0.95
CA LEU A 166 -22.49 -8.11 0.22
C LEU A 166 -22.07 -8.69 -1.14
N SER A 167 -21.87 -10.02 -1.21
CA SER A 167 -21.52 -10.72 -2.45
C SER A 167 -22.67 -10.75 -3.46
N ASP A 168 -23.91 -10.65 -2.99
CA ASP A 168 -25.12 -10.77 -3.81
C ASP A 168 -25.57 -9.41 -4.39
N THR A 169 -24.91 -8.31 -4.01
CA THR A 169 -25.16 -6.99 -4.59
C THR A 169 -24.58 -6.86 -6.00
N ASP A 170 -25.10 -5.91 -6.80
CA ASP A 170 -24.53 -5.57 -8.13
C ASP A 170 -23.06 -5.09 -8.05
N THR A 171 -22.62 -4.70 -6.86
CA THR A 171 -21.25 -4.28 -6.54
C THR A 171 -20.46 -5.33 -5.75
N GLY A 172 -20.98 -6.57 -5.64
CA GLY A 172 -20.39 -7.66 -4.88
C GLY A 172 -18.94 -7.96 -5.21
N ARG A 173 -18.53 -7.71 -6.47
CA ARG A 173 -17.13 -7.85 -6.92
C ARG A 173 -16.13 -7.00 -6.13
N TYR A 174 -16.51 -5.83 -5.62
CA TYR A 174 -15.62 -4.96 -4.86
C TYR A 174 -15.36 -5.51 -3.46
N TYR A 175 -16.42 -5.98 -2.80
CA TYR A 175 -16.36 -6.64 -1.51
C TYR A 175 -15.64 -8.00 -1.58
N ASP A 176 -15.91 -8.80 -2.61
CA ASP A 176 -15.30 -10.12 -2.80
C ASP A 176 -13.82 -10.04 -3.17
N ALA A 177 -13.41 -9.05 -3.96
CA ALA A 177 -12.01 -8.92 -4.38
C ALA A 177 -11.13 -8.47 -3.23
N TYR A 178 -11.51 -7.38 -2.53
CA TYR A 178 -10.64 -6.66 -1.60
C TYR A 178 -11.37 -6.05 -0.40
N GLY A 179 -12.63 -6.41 -0.16
CA GLY A 179 -13.42 -5.85 0.94
C GLY A 179 -13.73 -4.36 0.80
N LEU A 180 -13.72 -3.83 -0.43
CA LEU A 180 -13.84 -2.38 -0.69
C LEU A 180 -15.30 -1.97 -0.92
N PRO A 181 -15.72 -0.77 -0.47
CA PRO A 181 -16.96 -0.17 -0.95
C PRO A 181 -16.82 0.22 -2.44
N PRO A 182 -17.96 0.33 -3.15
CA PRO A 182 -17.98 0.70 -4.57
C PRO A 182 -17.63 2.17 -4.85
N ASP A 183 -17.86 3.09 -3.91
CA ASP A 183 -17.52 4.51 -4.06
C ASP A 183 -15.99 4.67 -4.14
N ASN A 184 -15.47 5.59 -4.98
CA ASN A 184 -14.01 5.76 -5.13
C ASN A 184 -13.36 6.50 -3.94
N ALA A 185 -14.13 7.26 -3.18
CA ALA A 185 -13.69 7.96 -1.98
C ALA A 185 -14.88 8.14 -1.02
N ILE A 186 -14.62 8.09 0.28
CA ILE A 186 -15.65 8.19 1.32
C ILE A 186 -15.45 9.47 2.14
N PHE A 187 -16.52 10.26 2.26
CA PHE A 187 -16.60 11.48 3.08
C PHE A 187 -17.67 11.26 4.15
N SER A 188 -17.24 10.89 5.35
CA SER A 188 -18.06 10.74 6.55
C SER A 188 -17.32 11.36 7.73
N PRO A 189 -18.02 11.74 8.83
CA PRO A 189 -17.44 12.51 9.92
C PRO A 189 -16.08 11.98 10.43
N GLN A 190 -16.03 10.77 10.99
CA GLN A 190 -14.81 10.22 11.58
C GLN A 190 -13.78 9.84 10.51
N ILE A 191 -14.19 9.29 9.36
CA ILE A 191 -13.28 9.02 8.24
C ILE A 191 -12.57 10.30 7.76
N LEU A 192 -13.26 11.45 7.76
CA LEU A 192 -12.66 12.76 7.47
C LEU A 192 -11.74 13.22 8.61
N GLN A 193 -12.17 13.08 9.88
CA GLN A 193 -11.34 13.42 11.04
C GLN A 193 -10.00 12.66 11.04
N ASN A 194 -10.02 11.36 10.76
CA ASN A 194 -8.81 10.54 10.69
C ASN A 194 -7.80 11.08 9.65
N ARG A 195 -8.26 11.67 8.54
CA ARG A 195 -7.38 12.23 7.49
C ARG A 195 -6.68 13.52 7.89
N GLN A 196 -7.23 14.24 8.86
CA GLN A 196 -6.69 15.50 9.37
C GLN A 196 -6.21 15.38 10.82
N HIS A 197 -6.16 14.16 11.37
CA HIS A 197 -5.70 13.93 12.72
C HIS A 197 -4.21 14.31 12.85
N PRO A 198 -3.80 15.09 13.86
CA PRO A 198 -2.43 15.58 13.99
C PRO A 198 -1.37 14.47 13.89
N ASN A 199 -1.57 13.37 14.62
CA ASN A 199 -0.64 12.23 14.59
C ASN A 199 -0.54 11.59 13.20
N VAL A 200 -1.66 11.50 12.48
CA VAL A 200 -1.69 10.91 11.14
C VAL A 200 -0.91 11.79 10.17
N VAL A 201 -1.15 13.11 10.20
CA VAL A 201 -0.42 14.06 9.36
C VAL A 201 1.07 14.05 9.72
N GLU A 202 1.43 14.10 11.00
CA GLU A 202 2.81 14.10 11.47
C GLU A 202 3.57 12.84 11.04
N ALA A 203 2.94 11.66 11.12
CA ALA A 203 3.52 10.42 10.62
C ALA A 203 3.84 10.49 9.12
N PHE A 204 2.94 11.04 8.31
CA PHE A 204 3.17 11.24 6.88
C PHE A 204 4.28 12.26 6.60
N GLN A 205 4.27 13.41 7.29
CA GLN A 205 5.32 14.45 7.16
C GLN A 205 6.69 13.91 7.55
N THR A 206 6.77 13.13 8.65
CA THR A 206 8.00 12.50 9.15
C THR A 206 8.64 11.60 8.10
N LEU A 207 7.85 10.79 7.40
CA LEU A 207 8.35 9.83 6.42
C LEU A 207 8.55 10.42 5.02
N LEU A 208 7.83 11.50 4.68
CA LEU A 208 8.12 12.28 3.49
C LEU A 208 9.34 13.20 3.68
N GLY A 209 9.68 13.54 4.93
CA GLY A 209 10.70 14.56 5.23
C GLY A 209 10.30 15.95 4.72
N ASP A 210 8.99 16.21 4.63
CA ASP A 210 8.42 17.43 4.06
C ASP A 210 7.14 17.79 4.82
N ASP A 211 7.02 19.07 5.17
CA ASP A 211 5.83 19.60 5.82
C ASP A 211 4.74 20.01 4.82
N ASP A 212 5.12 20.32 3.58
CA ASP A 212 4.20 20.77 2.52
C ASP A 212 3.58 19.59 1.77
N ILE A 213 2.70 18.89 2.48
CA ILE A 213 2.02 17.69 2.00
C ILE A 213 0.53 17.93 1.81
N LEU A 214 -0.06 17.15 0.90
CA LEU A 214 -1.49 17.06 0.71
C LEU A 214 -1.98 15.66 1.07
N MET A 215 -3.09 15.60 1.80
CA MET A 215 -3.78 14.35 2.15
C MET A 215 -4.78 13.99 1.06
N SER A 216 -4.63 12.79 0.48
CA SER A 216 -5.53 12.23 -0.53
C SER A 216 -6.81 11.68 0.09
N HIS A 217 -7.82 11.46 -0.76
CA HIS A 217 -9.09 10.88 -0.37
C HIS A 217 -9.25 9.48 -0.96
N ASP A 218 -9.70 8.55 -0.13
CA ASP A 218 -9.84 7.13 -0.48
C ASP A 218 -10.95 6.49 0.34
N ARG A 219 -10.95 5.17 0.40
CA ARG A 219 -11.99 4.32 0.96
C ARG A 219 -11.54 3.69 2.26
N TRP A 220 -12.37 2.79 2.77
CA TRP A 220 -12.03 1.82 3.80
C TRP A 220 -12.13 0.41 3.23
N CYS A 221 -11.74 -0.60 3.99
CA CYS A 221 -12.05 -2.00 3.68
C CYS A 221 -12.65 -2.74 4.88
N LEU A 222 -13.46 -3.75 4.59
CA LEU A 222 -13.99 -4.73 5.53
C LEU A 222 -13.73 -6.15 5.01
N TYR A 223 -12.94 -6.95 5.73
CA TYR A 223 -12.80 -8.38 5.44
C TYR A 223 -13.77 -9.13 6.36
N ARG A 224 -14.59 -9.99 5.77
CA ARG A 224 -15.63 -10.78 6.46
C ARG A 224 -15.05 -12.06 7.06
N HIS A 225 -15.78 -12.69 7.97
CA HIS A 225 -15.39 -13.99 8.51
C HIS A 225 -15.37 -15.05 7.40
N THR A 226 -14.22 -15.65 7.16
CA THR A 226 -14.06 -16.71 6.16
C THR A 226 -14.24 -18.09 6.77
N GLN A 227 -13.82 -18.29 8.03
CA GLN A 227 -13.97 -19.58 8.71
C GLN A 227 -15.42 -19.98 8.96
N THR A 228 -16.30 -19.00 9.20
CA THR A 228 -17.72 -19.25 9.46
C THR A 228 -18.60 -19.17 8.20
N GLY A 229 -17.98 -18.98 7.02
CA GLY A 229 -18.71 -18.86 5.75
C GLY A 229 -19.47 -17.54 5.55
N ALA A 230 -19.22 -16.51 6.37
CA ALA A 230 -19.88 -15.21 6.27
C ALA A 230 -19.43 -14.39 5.05
N GLY A 231 -18.32 -14.76 4.42
CA GLY A 231 -17.84 -14.14 3.20
C GLY A 231 -16.74 -14.95 2.51
N LYS A 232 -16.31 -14.45 1.36
CA LYS A 232 -15.18 -15.02 0.62
C LYS A 232 -13.89 -14.38 1.08
N ALA A 233 -12.82 -15.17 1.10
CA ALA A 233 -11.48 -14.64 1.30
C ALA A 233 -11.15 -13.66 0.17
N THR A 234 -10.54 -12.53 0.53
CA THR A 234 -10.04 -11.57 -0.45
C THR A 234 -8.92 -12.18 -1.28
N ARG A 235 -8.61 -11.57 -2.43
CA ARG A 235 -7.60 -12.10 -3.33
C ARG A 235 -6.19 -11.88 -2.77
N MET A 236 -5.34 -12.88 -2.95
CA MET A 236 -3.90 -12.72 -2.80
C MET A 236 -3.38 -11.87 -3.97
N ASN A 237 -2.59 -10.83 -3.71
CA ASN A 237 -1.86 -10.13 -4.75
C ASN A 237 -0.58 -9.46 -4.23
N LEU A 238 0.30 -9.12 -5.16
CA LEU A 238 1.42 -8.20 -5.01
C LEU A 238 1.53 -7.32 -6.24
N HIS A 239 1.79 -6.04 -6.02
CA HIS A 239 1.86 -5.03 -7.06
C HIS A 239 2.63 -3.79 -6.62
N LEU A 240 2.87 -2.92 -7.59
CA LEU A 240 3.27 -1.54 -7.40
C LEU A 240 2.14 -0.65 -7.93
N ASP A 241 1.75 0.35 -7.16
CA ASP A 241 0.81 1.38 -7.58
C ASP A 241 1.54 2.56 -8.23
N LEU A 242 2.33 2.21 -9.25
CA LEU A 242 2.98 3.13 -10.16
C LEU A 242 3.33 2.38 -11.44
N HIS A 243 3.66 3.16 -12.46
CA HIS A 243 4.24 2.68 -13.70
C HIS A 243 5.78 2.74 -13.64
N PRO A 244 6.52 1.61 -13.60
CA PRO A 244 7.96 1.63 -13.30
C PRO A 244 8.80 2.51 -14.24
N TRP A 245 8.59 2.38 -15.56
CA TRP A 245 9.28 3.20 -16.56
C TRP A 245 8.94 4.68 -16.46
N ARG A 246 7.64 5.03 -16.38
CA ARG A 246 7.22 6.44 -16.31
C ARG A 246 7.63 7.11 -15.01
N TYR A 247 7.60 6.39 -13.90
CA TYR A 247 8.10 6.91 -12.62
C TYR A 247 9.57 7.33 -12.74
N LEU A 248 10.44 6.50 -13.32
CA LEU A 248 11.88 6.81 -13.40
C LEU A 248 12.28 7.75 -14.54
N HIS A 249 11.62 7.65 -15.70
CA HIS A 249 12.14 8.23 -16.94
C HIS A 249 11.07 8.94 -17.79
N GLY A 250 9.80 8.87 -17.41
CA GLY A 250 8.70 9.41 -18.21
C GLY A 250 8.10 10.68 -17.62
N HIS A 251 7.26 11.31 -18.43
CA HIS A 251 6.30 12.28 -17.92
C HIS A 251 5.14 11.52 -17.32
N THR A 252 4.89 11.74 -16.04
CA THR A 252 3.65 11.31 -15.43
C THR A 252 2.56 12.33 -15.74
N ARG A 253 1.33 11.85 -15.86
CA ARG A 253 0.20 12.65 -16.33
C ARG A 253 -0.54 13.31 -15.17
N ILE A 254 0.21 13.74 -14.15
CA ILE A 254 -0.37 14.27 -12.91
C ILE A 254 -1.13 15.58 -13.16
N GLU A 255 -0.64 16.41 -14.08
CA GLU A 255 -1.32 17.63 -14.56
C GLU A 255 -2.58 17.37 -15.40
N GLU A 256 -2.90 16.11 -15.70
CA GLU A 256 -4.13 15.75 -16.40
C GLU A 256 -5.24 15.27 -15.46
N LEU A 257 -4.99 15.29 -14.15
CA LEU A 257 -6.01 15.07 -13.14
C LEU A 257 -6.99 16.25 -13.17
N ARG A 258 -8.26 15.95 -13.40
CA ARG A 258 -9.29 16.93 -13.71
C ARG A 258 -9.92 17.50 -12.44
N TYR A 259 -10.18 16.65 -11.46
CA TYR A 259 -10.88 17.00 -10.21
C TYR A 259 -12.25 17.65 -10.46
N GLN A 260 -12.94 17.17 -11.49
CA GLN A 260 -14.29 17.62 -11.85
C GLN A 260 -15.35 16.65 -11.31
N GLU A 261 -16.60 17.06 -11.34
CA GLU A 261 -17.71 16.15 -11.03
C GLU A 261 -17.67 14.92 -11.96
N GLY A 262 -17.89 13.73 -11.41
CA GLY A 262 -17.75 12.45 -12.14
C GLY A 262 -16.31 11.95 -12.31
N HIS A 263 -15.29 12.72 -11.89
CA HIS A 263 -13.88 12.35 -11.97
C HIS A 263 -13.27 11.88 -10.63
N ASP A 264 -14.06 11.23 -9.78
CA ASP A 264 -13.58 10.71 -8.48
C ASP A 264 -12.49 9.62 -8.59
N ARG A 265 -12.21 9.14 -9.81
CA ARG A 265 -11.05 8.27 -10.05
C ARG A 265 -9.72 9.04 -10.08
N ASP A 266 -9.74 10.36 -10.01
CA ASP A 266 -8.50 11.14 -9.94
C ASP A 266 -7.81 10.99 -8.58
N TRP A 267 -8.55 10.84 -7.48
CA TRP A 267 -7.99 10.66 -6.13
C TRP A 267 -7.03 9.46 -6.02
N PRO A 268 -7.39 8.24 -6.45
CA PRO A 268 -6.47 7.10 -6.46
C PRO A 268 -5.28 7.27 -7.42
N LEU A 269 -5.32 8.23 -8.34
CA LEU A 269 -4.27 8.48 -9.32
C LEU A 269 -3.23 9.52 -8.87
N GLU A 270 -3.46 10.23 -7.77
CA GLU A 270 -2.54 11.24 -7.22
C GLU A 270 -1.15 10.66 -6.90
N ILE A 271 -1.09 9.43 -6.36
CA ILE A 271 0.17 8.76 -6.07
C ILE A 271 0.76 8.08 -7.32
N PRO A 272 0.04 7.20 -8.05
CA PRO A 272 0.61 6.49 -9.21
C PRO A 272 1.15 7.38 -10.32
N ARG A 273 0.73 8.66 -10.38
CA ARG A 273 1.22 9.67 -11.31
C ARG A 273 2.36 10.53 -10.75
N ALA A 274 3.02 10.15 -9.66
CA ALA A 274 4.29 10.77 -9.25
C ALA A 274 5.46 10.26 -10.09
N THR A 275 6.49 11.08 -10.24
CA THR A 275 7.80 10.76 -10.82
C THR A 275 8.84 10.51 -9.73
N ALA A 276 10.03 10.05 -10.10
CA ALA A 276 11.17 9.98 -9.21
C ALA A 276 11.71 11.36 -8.77
N MET A 277 11.29 12.44 -9.42
CA MET A 277 11.73 13.81 -9.09
C MET A 277 10.89 14.45 -7.97
N ASP A 278 9.61 14.11 -7.88
CA ASP A 278 8.66 14.62 -6.89
C ASP A 278 8.29 13.57 -5.83
N GLY A 279 8.52 12.29 -6.14
CA GLY A 279 8.43 11.16 -5.25
C GLY A 279 9.75 10.83 -4.50
N PRO A 280 9.80 9.69 -3.80
CA PRO A 280 8.67 8.80 -3.57
C PRO A 280 7.62 9.50 -2.69
N HIS A 281 6.35 9.30 -3.00
CA HIS A 281 5.29 9.59 -2.04
C HIS A 281 5.06 8.38 -1.13
N VAL A 282 4.05 8.48 -0.26
CA VAL A 282 3.76 7.43 0.71
C VAL A 282 2.28 7.09 0.70
N GLN A 283 2.02 5.82 0.94
CA GLN A 283 0.68 5.28 1.11
C GLN A 283 0.53 4.75 2.52
N GLY A 284 -0.70 4.61 2.99
CA GLY A 284 -0.97 4.19 4.36
C GLY A 284 -2.30 3.50 4.58
N VAL A 285 -2.34 2.75 5.68
CA VAL A 285 -3.50 2.00 6.16
C VAL A 285 -3.62 2.27 7.66
N LEU A 286 -4.71 2.93 8.04
CA LEU A 286 -5.09 3.11 9.42
C LEU A 286 -5.91 1.90 9.87
N ASN A 287 -5.39 1.16 10.84
CA ASN A 287 -6.01 -0.06 11.33
C ASN A 287 -7.06 0.24 12.39
N LEU A 288 -8.31 -0.18 12.16
CA LEU A 288 -9.45 0.21 13.01
C LEU A 288 -9.85 -0.88 14.01
N VAL A 289 -9.27 -2.06 13.93
CA VAL A 289 -9.45 -3.18 14.87
C VAL A 289 -8.18 -4.02 14.83
N ASP A 290 -7.78 -4.64 15.95
CA ASP A 290 -6.61 -5.53 15.98
C ASP A 290 -6.62 -6.49 14.80
N ASN A 291 -5.54 -6.45 14.00
CA ASN A 291 -5.37 -7.24 12.81
C ASN A 291 -4.25 -8.26 13.05
N PHE A 292 -4.62 -9.52 13.25
CA PHE A 292 -3.69 -10.63 13.42
C PHE A 292 -3.25 -11.23 12.08
N LEU A 293 -2.38 -12.23 12.13
CA LEU A 293 -1.81 -12.87 10.94
C LEU A 293 -2.91 -13.54 10.09
N GLU A 294 -3.80 -14.28 10.74
CA GLU A 294 -4.92 -15.02 10.18
C GLU A 294 -6.04 -14.12 9.63
N ASP A 295 -6.10 -12.87 10.08
CA ASP A 295 -7.10 -11.88 9.66
C ASP A 295 -6.84 -11.35 8.24
N GLY A 296 -5.75 -11.77 7.58
CA GLY A 296 -5.35 -11.30 6.25
C GLY A 296 -5.09 -9.80 6.23
N GLY A 297 -5.02 -9.21 5.03
CA GLY A 297 -4.86 -7.76 4.85
C GLY A 297 -3.56 -7.35 4.15
N THR A 298 -2.99 -6.20 4.53
CA THR A 298 -1.82 -5.59 3.87
C THR A 298 -0.52 -6.36 4.07
N GLN A 299 0.07 -6.87 2.98
CA GLN A 299 1.41 -7.44 2.96
C GLN A 299 2.34 -6.57 2.10
N LEU A 300 3.63 -6.63 2.39
CA LEU A 300 4.66 -5.80 1.78
C LEU A 300 5.89 -6.65 1.47
N VAL A 301 6.79 -6.22 0.59
CA VAL A 301 8.07 -6.86 0.35
C VAL A 301 9.18 -5.95 0.89
N PRO A 302 9.65 -6.15 2.13
CA PRO A 302 10.58 -5.22 2.75
C PRO A 302 11.88 -5.09 1.95
N GLY A 303 12.43 -3.88 1.90
CA GLY A 303 13.67 -3.57 1.16
C GLY A 303 13.50 -3.42 -0.35
N PHE A 304 12.32 -3.70 -0.93
CA PHE A 304 12.12 -3.61 -2.37
C PHE A 304 12.33 -2.19 -2.92
N HIS A 305 11.94 -1.16 -2.15
CA HIS A 305 12.16 0.25 -2.50
C HIS A 305 13.65 0.57 -2.75
N GLY A 306 14.56 -0.11 -2.06
CA GLY A 306 16.01 0.05 -2.22
C GLY A 306 16.57 -0.58 -3.51
N VAL A 307 15.91 -1.61 -4.05
CA VAL A 307 16.31 -2.25 -5.31
C VAL A 307 15.49 -1.81 -6.52
N PHE A 308 14.42 -1.05 -6.31
CA PHE A 308 13.43 -0.65 -7.33
C PHE A 308 14.06 -0.17 -8.65
N CYS A 309 15.05 0.73 -8.61
CA CYS A 309 15.69 1.26 -9.81
C CYS A 309 16.47 0.21 -10.60
N ASN A 310 17.13 -0.72 -9.91
CA ASN A 310 17.87 -1.81 -10.55
C ASN A 310 16.91 -2.88 -11.07
N TRP A 311 15.87 -3.19 -10.29
CA TRP A 311 14.79 -4.08 -10.69
C TRP A 311 14.12 -3.59 -11.97
N GLN A 312 13.72 -2.31 -12.05
CA GLN A 312 13.08 -1.76 -13.25
C GLN A 312 14.00 -1.86 -14.47
N LYS A 313 15.31 -1.55 -14.33
CA LYS A 313 16.28 -1.71 -15.43
C LYS A 313 16.36 -3.15 -15.92
N ASP A 314 16.23 -4.12 -15.02
CA ASP A 314 16.30 -5.55 -15.36
C ASP A 314 15.03 -6.08 -16.02
N LEU A 315 13.91 -5.33 -15.99
CA LEU A 315 12.69 -5.66 -16.72
C LEU A 315 12.82 -5.47 -18.23
N GLY A 316 13.76 -4.65 -18.70
CA GLY A 316 13.89 -4.32 -20.12
C GLY A 316 12.81 -3.36 -20.63
N ASP A 317 12.29 -3.63 -21.82
CA ASP A 317 11.39 -2.73 -22.54
C ASP A 317 9.94 -2.79 -22.04
N GLU A 318 9.28 -1.64 -21.87
CA GLU A 318 7.87 -1.52 -21.40
C GLU A 318 6.90 -2.35 -22.25
N ALA A 319 7.14 -2.43 -23.57
CA ALA A 319 6.27 -3.10 -24.53
C ALA A 319 6.13 -4.62 -24.29
N ASP A 320 7.09 -5.24 -23.60
CA ASP A 320 7.07 -6.67 -23.30
C ASP A 320 6.10 -7.03 -22.17
N TRP A 321 5.55 -6.03 -21.47
CA TRP A 321 4.78 -6.21 -20.23
C TRP A 321 3.27 -6.07 -20.42
N VAL A 322 2.79 -6.06 -21.66
CA VAL A 322 1.34 -6.00 -21.95
C VAL A 322 0.67 -7.31 -21.51
N PHE A 323 -0.48 -7.20 -20.83
CA PHE A 323 -1.23 -8.38 -20.40
C PHE A 323 -1.64 -9.28 -21.58
N GLN A 324 -1.28 -10.56 -21.50
CA GLN A 324 -1.75 -11.60 -22.41
C GLN A 324 -2.59 -12.64 -21.64
N PRO A 325 -3.80 -13.00 -22.13
CA PRO A 325 -4.59 -14.05 -21.50
C PRO A 325 -3.81 -15.37 -21.38
N GLY A 326 -3.79 -15.94 -20.17
CA GLY A 326 -3.09 -17.20 -19.89
C GLY A 326 -1.58 -17.08 -19.66
N GLN A 327 -1.02 -15.86 -19.61
CA GLN A 327 0.38 -15.68 -19.25
C GLN A 327 0.63 -16.03 -17.78
N GLU A 328 1.81 -16.57 -17.49
CA GLU A 328 2.26 -16.90 -16.14
C GLU A 328 3.37 -15.96 -15.64
N THR A 329 3.36 -14.73 -16.17
CA THR A 329 4.40 -13.71 -15.95
C THR A 329 3.80 -12.40 -15.46
N ASN A 330 4.64 -11.56 -14.87
CA ASN A 330 4.24 -10.22 -14.43
C ASN A 330 3.74 -9.41 -15.61
N TRP A 331 3.00 -8.34 -15.32
CA TRP A 331 2.42 -7.49 -16.35
C TRP A 331 2.16 -6.10 -15.84
N LEU A 332 2.15 -5.18 -16.80
CA LEU A 332 1.76 -3.81 -16.60
C LEU A 332 0.26 -3.68 -16.88
N GLN A 333 -0.48 -3.21 -15.88
CA GLN A 333 -1.90 -2.96 -16.07
C GLN A 333 -2.11 -1.82 -17.06
N PRO A 334 -2.93 -2.00 -18.12
CA PRO A 334 -3.26 -0.90 -19.01
C PRO A 334 -3.89 0.24 -18.21
N GLY A 335 -3.33 1.44 -18.33
CA GLY A 335 -3.74 2.59 -17.55
C GLY A 335 -3.08 3.85 -18.07
N ASP A 336 -3.87 4.91 -18.19
CA ASP A 336 -3.44 6.16 -18.81
C ASP A 336 -2.60 7.00 -17.83
N GLY A 337 -1.42 6.52 -17.48
CA GLY A 337 -0.55 7.11 -16.45
C GLY A 337 -0.90 6.70 -15.01
N GLY A 338 -1.94 5.90 -14.81
CA GLY A 338 -2.38 5.35 -13.53
C GLY A 338 -2.23 3.84 -13.41
N SER A 339 -1.26 3.26 -14.13
CA SER A 339 -1.10 1.81 -14.18
C SER A 339 -0.40 1.29 -12.93
N SER A 340 -0.79 0.09 -12.51
CA SER A 340 -0.04 -0.70 -11.55
C SER A 340 0.80 -1.74 -12.28
N PHE A 341 2.01 -2.02 -11.80
CA PHE A 341 2.74 -3.23 -12.18
C PHE A 341 2.28 -4.39 -11.30
N LYS A 342 1.81 -5.49 -11.90
CA LYS A 342 1.25 -6.64 -11.19
C LYS A 342 2.22 -7.81 -11.25
N PHE A 343 2.53 -8.37 -10.08
CA PHE A 343 3.33 -9.59 -9.98
C PHE A 343 2.42 -10.81 -10.10
N HIS A 344 2.77 -11.71 -11.01
CA HIS A 344 2.07 -12.97 -11.16
C HIS A 344 2.25 -13.82 -9.90
N GLU A 345 1.24 -14.61 -9.51
CA GLU A 345 1.26 -15.40 -8.26
C GLU A 345 2.42 -16.42 -8.16
N LYS A 346 2.98 -16.81 -9.31
CA LYS A 346 4.17 -17.67 -9.39
C LYS A 346 5.49 -16.89 -9.35
N ASP A 347 5.43 -15.55 -9.34
CA ASP A 347 6.63 -14.74 -9.22
C ASP A 347 7.24 -14.97 -7.83
N PRO A 348 8.55 -15.23 -7.75
CA PRO A 348 9.18 -15.53 -6.48
C PRO A 348 9.11 -14.42 -5.44
N ILE A 349 8.78 -13.19 -5.83
CA ILE A 349 8.62 -12.09 -4.88
C ILE A 349 7.58 -12.37 -3.79
N TYR A 350 6.59 -13.25 -4.04
CA TYR A 350 5.61 -13.66 -3.02
C TYR A 350 6.25 -14.30 -1.79
N ALA A 351 7.41 -14.92 -1.95
CA ALA A 351 8.20 -15.47 -0.85
C ALA A 351 8.88 -14.43 0.03
N LEU A 352 9.06 -13.24 -0.51
CA LEU A 352 9.67 -12.11 0.17
C LEU A 352 8.62 -11.23 0.85
N ALA A 353 7.34 -11.51 0.61
CA ALA A 353 6.26 -10.76 1.21
C ALA A 353 6.12 -11.07 2.71
N HIS A 354 5.90 -10.01 3.48
CA HIS A 354 5.67 -10.04 4.91
C HIS A 354 4.28 -9.50 5.19
N ARG A 355 3.46 -10.27 5.93
CA ARG A 355 2.20 -9.79 6.50
C ARG A 355 2.49 -8.72 7.54
N VAL A 356 1.66 -7.68 7.63
CA VAL A 356 1.79 -6.65 8.67
C VAL A 356 0.63 -6.72 9.66
N PRO A 357 0.67 -7.62 10.66
CA PRO A 357 -0.22 -7.54 11.81
C PRO A 357 0.06 -6.28 12.63
N MET A 358 -0.99 -5.59 13.05
CA MET A 358 -0.90 -4.35 13.84
C MET A 358 -2.10 -4.20 14.78
N LYS A 359 -1.90 -3.49 15.88
CA LYS A 359 -2.95 -3.16 16.86
C LYS A 359 -3.97 -2.21 16.26
N GLN A 360 -5.16 -2.16 16.84
CA GLN A 360 -6.11 -1.08 16.55
C GLN A 360 -5.48 0.30 16.81
N GLY A 361 -5.93 1.31 16.10
CA GLY A 361 -5.40 2.68 16.21
C GLY A 361 -4.03 2.90 15.58
N SER A 362 -3.38 1.84 15.09
CA SER A 362 -2.06 1.95 14.46
C SER A 362 -2.15 2.36 12.99
N LEU A 363 -1.20 3.17 12.54
CA LEU A 363 -1.06 3.62 11.16
C LEU A 363 0.16 2.96 10.51
N LEU A 364 -0.07 2.11 9.51
CA LEU A 364 0.96 1.64 8.59
C LEU A 364 1.18 2.69 7.49
N VAL A 365 2.43 3.04 7.21
CA VAL A 365 2.83 3.90 6.08
C VAL A 365 3.98 3.24 5.32
N TRP A 366 3.97 3.28 3.98
CA TRP A 366 5.03 2.69 3.16
C TRP A 366 5.42 3.55 1.95
N ASP A 367 6.66 3.34 1.48
CA ASP A 367 7.24 3.97 0.29
C ASP A 367 6.45 3.56 -0.95
N GLN A 368 6.11 4.53 -1.81
CA GLN A 368 5.39 4.27 -3.05
C GLN A 368 6.03 3.17 -3.93
N ARG A 369 7.35 2.98 -3.87
CA ARG A 369 8.11 1.99 -4.62
C ARG A 369 8.14 0.61 -3.96
N LEU A 370 7.59 0.46 -2.75
CA LEU A 370 7.54 -0.81 -2.06
C LEU A 370 6.46 -1.71 -2.68
N VAL A 371 6.83 -2.94 -3.05
CA VAL A 371 5.83 -3.92 -3.50
C VAL A 371 4.93 -4.26 -2.34
N HIS A 372 3.63 -4.22 -2.58
CA HIS A 372 2.62 -4.47 -1.56
C HIS A 372 1.38 -5.11 -2.16
N GLY A 373 0.48 -5.54 -1.31
CA GLY A 373 -0.79 -6.11 -1.74
C GLY A 373 -1.62 -6.66 -0.61
N SER A 374 -2.59 -7.49 -0.96
CA SER A 374 -3.49 -8.13 -0.01
C SER A 374 -3.17 -9.61 0.16
N CYS A 375 -3.24 -10.09 1.40
CA CYS A 375 -3.28 -11.50 1.75
C CYS A 375 -4.72 -11.90 2.13
N PRO A 376 -5.22 -13.06 1.64
CA PRO A 376 -6.49 -13.62 2.08
C PRO A 376 -6.51 -13.84 3.59
N ASN A 377 -7.71 -13.72 4.17
CA ASN A 377 -7.94 -14.05 5.56
C ASN A 377 -8.50 -15.47 5.72
N ALA A 378 -8.11 -16.11 6.81
CA ALA A 378 -8.59 -17.42 7.26
C ALA A 378 -9.02 -17.30 8.73
N SER A 379 -9.91 -16.36 9.02
CA SER A 379 -10.26 -15.95 10.40
C SER A 379 -11.78 -15.87 10.61
N SER A 380 -12.17 -15.98 11.88
CA SER A 380 -13.53 -15.69 12.38
C SER A 380 -13.68 -14.25 12.88
N ARG A 381 -12.70 -13.38 12.64
CA ARG A 381 -12.71 -11.96 12.99
C ARG A 381 -12.85 -11.12 11.73
N VAL A 382 -13.42 -9.93 11.88
CA VAL A 382 -13.36 -8.91 10.83
C VAL A 382 -12.02 -8.23 10.81
N ARG A 383 -11.61 -7.79 9.62
CA ARG A 383 -10.59 -6.75 9.47
C ARG A 383 -11.27 -5.49 9.01
N MET A 384 -10.99 -4.37 9.66
CA MET A 384 -11.42 -3.04 9.21
C MET A 384 -10.26 -2.08 9.20
N ALA A 385 -10.12 -1.35 8.09
CA ALA A 385 -9.07 -0.36 7.95
C ALA A 385 -9.52 0.78 7.03
N GLN A 386 -8.92 1.96 7.22
CA GLN A 386 -9.07 3.11 6.33
C GLN A 386 -7.80 3.30 5.51
N PHE A 387 -7.95 3.53 4.20
CA PHE A 387 -6.82 3.88 3.33
C PHE A 387 -6.55 5.38 3.40
N LEU A 388 -5.29 5.72 3.58
CA LEU A 388 -4.78 7.08 3.69
C LEU A 388 -3.59 7.22 2.76
N ARG A 389 -3.44 8.34 2.06
CA ARG A 389 -2.29 8.59 1.20
C ARG A 389 -1.88 10.04 1.35
N ALA A 390 -0.58 10.30 1.31
CA ALA A 390 -0.04 11.65 1.37
C ALA A 390 1.01 11.83 0.28
N PHE A 391 1.02 12.99 -0.33
CA PHE A 391 1.97 13.34 -1.38
C PHE A 391 2.46 14.77 -1.18
N ARG A 392 3.67 15.06 -1.68
CA ARG A 392 4.19 16.43 -1.70
C ARG A 392 3.32 17.27 -2.61
N ARG A 393 3.12 18.55 -2.27
CA ARG A 393 2.32 19.46 -3.09
C ARG A 393 2.89 19.60 -4.51
N ALA A 394 4.20 19.80 -4.61
CA ALA A 394 4.91 19.69 -5.88
C ALA A 394 4.81 18.23 -6.37
N PRO A 395 4.42 17.99 -7.63
CA PRO A 395 4.61 18.89 -8.78
C PRO A 395 3.34 19.64 -9.23
N LEU A 396 2.23 19.59 -8.48
CA LEU A 396 0.96 20.14 -8.95
C LEU A 396 1.04 21.64 -9.24
N SER A 397 0.61 22.05 -10.43
CA SER A 397 0.46 23.46 -10.78
C SER A 397 -0.61 24.13 -9.93
N SER A 398 -0.54 25.46 -9.81
CA SER A 398 -1.57 26.25 -9.12
C SER A 398 -2.98 25.98 -9.65
N GLU A 399 -3.12 25.78 -10.97
CA GLU A 399 -4.41 25.45 -11.58
C GLU A 399 -4.95 24.10 -11.07
N ARG A 400 -4.09 23.08 -10.99
CA ARG A 400 -4.47 21.76 -10.46
C ARG A 400 -4.73 21.79 -8.97
N LEU A 401 -3.96 22.56 -8.21
CA LEU A 401 -4.19 22.77 -6.77
C LEU A 401 -5.55 23.41 -6.51
N THR A 402 -5.92 24.47 -7.24
CA THR A 402 -7.26 25.08 -7.13
C THR A 402 -8.36 24.09 -7.50
N ALA A 403 -8.22 23.36 -8.62
CA ALA A 403 -9.23 22.39 -9.04
C ALA A 403 -9.43 21.26 -8.01
N ARG A 404 -8.33 20.77 -7.45
CA ARG A 404 -8.34 19.76 -6.39
C ARG A 404 -9.01 20.29 -5.12
N ALA A 405 -8.62 21.47 -4.66
CA ALA A 405 -9.18 22.10 -3.46
C ALA A 405 -10.69 22.29 -3.60
N LEU A 406 -11.15 22.79 -4.76
CA LEU A 406 -12.57 22.92 -5.08
C LEU A 406 -13.30 21.56 -5.05
N ALA A 407 -12.67 20.50 -5.56
CA ALA A 407 -13.26 19.17 -5.56
C ALA A 407 -13.38 18.56 -4.15
N VAL A 408 -12.36 18.72 -3.31
CA VAL A 408 -12.42 18.30 -1.91
C VAL A 408 -13.50 19.11 -1.19
N HIS A 409 -13.52 20.44 -1.34
CA HIS A 409 -14.53 21.30 -0.72
C HIS A 409 -15.95 20.87 -1.11
N ARG A 410 -16.23 20.66 -2.41
CA ARG A 410 -17.56 20.20 -2.87
C ARG A 410 -17.98 18.88 -2.21
N LYS A 411 -17.06 17.93 -2.03
CA LYS A 411 -17.36 16.64 -1.38
C LYS A 411 -17.59 16.79 0.12
N VAL A 412 -16.82 17.64 0.79
CA VAL A 412 -17.00 17.97 2.21
C VAL A 412 -18.34 18.69 2.43
N GLU A 413 -18.67 19.66 1.58
CA GLU A 413 -19.93 20.41 1.62
C GLU A 413 -21.13 19.51 1.35
N ALA A 414 -21.08 18.67 0.31
CA ALA A 414 -22.15 17.72 0.00
C ALA A 414 -22.39 16.69 1.13
N ALA A 415 -21.36 16.40 1.93
CA ALA A 415 -21.47 15.56 3.12
C ALA A 415 -21.91 16.32 4.38
N GLY A 416 -22.08 17.65 4.32
CA GLY A 416 -22.43 18.49 5.47
C GLY A 416 -21.29 18.64 6.49
N LEU A 417 -20.04 18.54 6.05
CA LEU A 417 -18.86 18.44 6.92
C LEU A 417 -17.97 19.70 6.96
N CYS A 418 -18.39 20.83 6.36
CA CYS A 418 -17.55 22.04 6.32
C CYS A 418 -17.11 22.50 7.71
N GLY A 419 -18.02 22.51 8.70
CA GLY A 419 -17.72 22.87 10.09
C GLY A 419 -16.86 21.86 10.85
N GLN A 420 -16.50 20.73 10.22
CA GLN A 420 -15.66 19.69 10.80
C GLN A 420 -14.23 19.71 10.27
N VAL A 421 -13.90 20.62 9.34
CA VAL A 421 -12.53 20.77 8.83
C VAL A 421 -11.76 21.71 9.76
N SER A 422 -10.76 21.16 10.44
CA SER A 422 -9.84 21.90 11.29
C SER A 422 -8.91 22.80 10.47
N ALA A 423 -8.20 23.72 11.12
CA ALA A 423 -7.16 24.51 10.47
C ALA A 423 -6.08 23.62 9.82
N LEU A 424 -5.71 22.52 10.49
CA LEU A 424 -4.80 21.52 9.93
C LEU A 424 -5.40 20.84 8.70
N GLY A 425 -6.67 20.44 8.77
CA GLY A 425 -7.42 19.88 7.65
C GLY A 425 -7.46 20.81 6.45
N ALA A 426 -7.80 22.08 6.66
CA ALA A 426 -7.82 23.09 5.60
C ALA A 426 -6.47 23.17 4.87
N ARG A 427 -5.35 23.19 5.62
CA ARG A 427 -3.99 23.18 5.06
C ARG A 427 -3.70 21.93 4.24
N VAL A 428 -3.92 20.73 4.80
CA VAL A 428 -3.55 19.47 4.12
C VAL A 428 -4.56 19.06 3.02
N PHE A 429 -5.73 19.68 2.99
CA PHE A 429 -6.68 19.58 1.88
C PHE A 429 -6.44 20.63 0.80
N GLY A 430 -5.55 21.60 1.04
CA GLY A 430 -5.14 22.63 0.09
C GLY A 430 -6.13 23.79 -0.04
N TRP A 431 -6.91 24.08 1.00
CA TRP A 431 -7.97 25.09 0.95
C TRP A 431 -7.47 26.53 0.78
N GLU A 432 -6.18 26.79 1.01
CA GLU A 432 -5.52 28.04 0.64
C GLU A 432 -5.52 28.30 -0.89
N HIS A 433 -5.79 27.29 -1.71
CA HIS A 433 -5.96 27.41 -3.17
C HIS A 433 -7.41 27.59 -3.61
N LEU A 434 -8.37 27.60 -2.68
CA LEU A 434 -9.75 27.98 -2.99
C LEU A 434 -9.82 29.45 -3.41
N PRO A 435 -10.82 29.83 -4.24
CA PRO A 435 -11.07 31.24 -4.53
C PRO A 435 -11.24 32.07 -3.23
N PRO A 436 -10.76 33.33 -3.17
CA PRO A 436 -10.79 34.15 -1.95
C PRO A 436 -12.18 34.33 -1.31
N GLU A 437 -13.24 34.25 -2.10
CA GLU A 437 -14.63 34.27 -1.63
C GLU A 437 -15.03 33.02 -0.83
N MET A 438 -14.38 31.88 -1.09
CA MET A 438 -14.64 30.60 -0.40
C MET A 438 -13.73 30.38 0.81
N GLN A 439 -12.54 31.01 0.83
CA GLN A 439 -11.60 30.89 1.96
C GLN A 439 -12.18 31.41 3.29
N ARG A 440 -13.18 32.31 3.23
CA ARG A 440 -13.82 32.96 4.39
C ARG A 440 -14.90 32.11 5.09
N GLN A 441 -15.16 30.89 4.61
CA GLN A 441 -16.08 29.93 5.26
C GLN A 441 -15.36 28.95 6.20
N GLY A 442 -14.08 29.20 6.52
CA GLY A 442 -13.34 28.49 7.57
C GLY A 442 -13.78 28.89 8.99
N PRO A 443 -13.41 28.10 10.02
CA PRO A 443 -14.02 28.10 11.36
C PRO A 443 -13.88 29.37 12.21
N ASP A 444 -13.28 30.46 11.71
CA ASP A 444 -12.95 31.65 12.52
C ASP A 444 -13.97 32.80 12.44
N HIS A 445 -15.20 32.57 11.96
CA HIS A 445 -16.22 33.63 11.87
C HIS A 445 -17.49 33.39 12.70
N GLU A 446 -17.39 32.70 13.83
CA GLU A 446 -18.35 32.90 14.94
C GLU A 446 -17.79 33.91 15.95
N GLY A 447 -18.28 35.14 15.87
CA GLY A 447 -18.15 36.11 16.96
C GLY A 447 -17.40 37.38 16.63
N GLN A 448 -18.05 38.30 15.91
CA GLN A 448 -18.00 39.75 16.19
C GLN A 448 -18.99 40.48 15.26
N GLY A 449 -20.07 41.02 15.83
CA GLY A 449 -20.98 41.89 15.09
C GLY A 449 -22.41 41.99 15.61
N SER A 450 -22.60 42.20 16.91
CA SER A 450 -23.87 42.72 17.46
C SER A 450 -23.57 43.49 18.74
N THR A 451 -23.13 44.73 18.58
CA THR A 451 -23.38 45.86 19.48
C THR A 451 -23.39 47.13 18.66
#